data_AF-A0A1T2XMX4-F1
#
_entry.id   AF-A0A1T2XMX4-F1
#
_cell.length_a   1.000
_cell.length_b   1.000
_cell.length_c   1.000
_cell.angle_alpha   90.00
_cell.angle_beta   90.00
_cell.angle_gamma   90.00
#
_symmetry.space_group_name_H-M   'P 1'
#
loop_
_entity.id
_entity.type
_entity.pdbx_description
1 polymer ?
#
loop_
_entity_poly.entity_id
_entity_poly.type
_entity_poly.pdbx_seq_one_letter_code
_entity_poly.pdbx_strand_id
1 'polypeptide(L)'
;MPFVLQHAESNQIFSCSLINGYDLPYYGVKSWEDEDTANAELPSFLIAQHIDMDNPWKLIELEEHILKLCNVKAKNDSHYLIFLDASGRPYATRDSS
;
A
#
# COMPACT_ATOMS: atom_id res chain seq x y z
N MET A 1 -7.38 -8.94 -9.71
CA MET A 1 -7.19 -8.64 -8.28
C MET A 1 -5.93 -7.81 -8.19
N PRO A 2 -5.94 -6.66 -7.49
CA PRO A 2 -4.77 -5.81 -7.42
C PRO A 2 -3.63 -6.41 -6.58
N PHE A 3 -2.40 -6.04 -6.91
CA PHE A 3 -1.22 -6.33 -6.12
C PHE A 3 -0.83 -5.12 -5.28
N VAL A 4 -0.42 -5.33 -4.03
CA VAL A 4 0.03 -4.29 -3.11
C VAL A 4 1.34 -4.68 -2.44
N LEU A 5 2.03 -3.71 -1.85
CA LEU A 5 3.21 -3.97 -1.02
C LEU A 5 2.80 -4.22 0.43
N GLN A 6 3.27 -5.34 0.97
CA GLN A 6 3.16 -5.68 2.39
C GLN A 6 4.55 -5.81 3.02
N HIS A 7 4.75 -5.20 4.18
CA HIS A 7 5.96 -5.37 4.98
C HIS A 7 5.95 -6.75 5.66
N ALA A 8 6.98 -7.55 5.47
CA ALA A 8 7.00 -8.96 5.85
C ALA A 8 6.88 -9.20 7.36
N GLU A 9 7.40 -8.28 8.19
CA GLU A 9 7.42 -8.46 9.65
C GLU A 9 6.19 -7.88 10.34
N SER A 10 5.70 -6.73 9.87
CA SER A 10 4.63 -5.98 10.53
C SER A 10 3.26 -6.19 9.91
N ASN A 11 3.19 -6.82 8.72
CA ASN A 11 1.98 -6.89 7.89
C ASN A 11 1.41 -5.51 7.52
N GLN A 12 2.23 -4.47 7.59
CA GLN A 12 1.88 -3.13 7.13
C GLN A 12 1.68 -3.15 5.61
N ILE A 13 0.67 -2.43 5.14
CA ILE A 13 0.43 -2.19 3.72
C ILE A 13 0.99 -0.82 3.37
N PHE A 14 1.76 -0.76 2.28
CA PHE A 14 2.40 0.47 1.86
C PHE A 14 1.38 1.50 1.40
N SER A 15 1.38 2.67 2.05
CA SER A 15 0.53 3.81 1.71
C SER A 15 1.37 5.04 1.40
N CYS A 16 0.97 5.79 0.38
CA CYS A 16 1.64 7.01 -0.04
C CYS A 16 0.65 7.98 -0.71
N SER A 17 1.15 9.17 -1.06
CA SER A 17 0.41 10.11 -1.89
C SER A 17 0.35 9.60 -3.34
N LEU A 18 -0.87 9.49 -3.85
CA LEU A 18 -1.22 9.01 -5.17
C LEU A 18 -2.05 10.07 -5.90
N ILE A 19 -2.10 9.98 -7.23
CA ILE A 19 -2.98 10.79 -8.07
C ILE A 19 -4.09 9.89 -8.61
N ASN A 20 -5.35 10.32 -8.50
CA ASN A 20 -6.47 9.56 -9.07
C ASN A 20 -6.68 9.92 -10.55
N GLY A 21 -7.64 9.26 -11.21
CA GLY A 21 -7.98 9.52 -12.62
C GLY A 21 -8.55 10.91 -12.94
N TYR A 22 -8.68 11.79 -11.93
CA TYR A 22 -9.12 13.18 -12.07
C TYR A 22 -8.00 14.17 -11.74
N ASP A 23 -6.74 13.73 -11.72
CA ASP A 23 -5.57 14.53 -11.33
C ASP A 23 -5.63 15.11 -9.91
N LEU A 24 -6.43 14.50 -9.03
CA LEU A 24 -6.53 14.92 -7.63
C LEU A 24 -5.62 14.06 -6.74
N PRO A 25 -4.76 14.68 -5.92
CA PRO A 25 -3.93 13.96 -4.98
C PRO A 25 -4.77 13.37 -3.85
N TYR A 26 -4.46 12.14 -3.46
CA TYR A 26 -5.03 11.47 -2.32
C TYR A 26 -4.00 10.56 -1.65
N TYR A 27 -4.13 10.31 -0.35
CA TYR A 27 -3.31 9.37 0.40
C TYR A 27 -4.01 8.01 0.48
N GLY A 28 -3.33 6.97 0.02
CA GLY A 28 -3.89 5.62 -0.05
C GLY A 28 -2.84 4.56 -0.31
N VAL A 29 -3.29 3.33 -0.46
CA VAL A 29 -2.43 2.17 -0.70
C VAL A 29 -1.96 2.16 -2.16
N LYS A 30 -0.65 2.02 -2.39
CA LYS A 30 -0.13 1.78 -3.73
C LYS A 30 -0.55 0.38 -4.18
N SER A 31 -1.22 0.32 -5.32
CA SER A 31 -1.60 -0.93 -5.98
C SER A 31 -1.17 -0.97 -7.44
N TRP A 32 -1.10 -2.18 -7.98
CA TRP A 32 -0.96 -2.51 -9.40
C TRP A 32 -2.09 -3.42 -9.83
N GLU A 33 -2.48 -3.38 -11.10
CA GLU A 33 -3.60 -4.17 -11.62
C GLU A 33 -3.28 -5.67 -11.70
N ASP A 34 -2.01 -5.99 -11.97
CA ASP A 34 -1.50 -7.35 -12.18
C ASP A 34 -0.06 -7.50 -11.66
N GLU A 35 0.37 -8.75 -11.54
CA GLU A 35 1.68 -9.13 -10.97
C GLU A 35 2.86 -8.74 -11.88
N ASP A 36 2.70 -8.84 -13.20
CA ASP A 36 3.77 -8.55 -14.15
C ASP A 36 4.11 -7.06 -14.12
N THR A 37 3.08 -6.21 -14.15
CA THR A 37 3.21 -4.75 -14.00
C THR A 37 3.80 -4.40 -12.64
N ALA A 38 3.35 -5.06 -11.56
CA ALA A 38 3.89 -4.84 -10.23
C ALA A 38 5.39 -5.14 -10.17
N ASN A 39 5.83 -6.29 -10.67
CA ASN A 39 7.24 -6.68 -10.68
C ASN A 39 8.11 -5.76 -11.55
N ALA A 40 7.58 -5.31 -12.70
CA ALA A 40 8.28 -4.41 -13.59
C ALA A 40 8.48 -3.01 -12.97
N GLU A 41 7.47 -2.47 -12.29
CA GLU A 41 7.50 -1.12 -11.72
C GLU A 41 8.08 -1.07 -10.30
N LEU A 42 8.06 -2.17 -9.56
CA LEU A 42 8.44 -2.21 -8.15
C LEU A 42 9.83 -1.61 -7.88
N PRO A 43 10.91 -1.98 -8.61
CA PRO A 43 12.24 -1.42 -8.34
C PRO A 43 12.27 0.10 -8.47
N SER A 44 11.65 0.63 -9.54
CA SER A 44 11.57 2.08 -9.77
C SER A 44 10.72 2.78 -8.73
N PHE A 45 9.62 2.15 -8.28
CA PHE A 45 8.78 2.68 -7.22
C PHE A 45 9.53 2.78 -5.89
N LEU A 46 10.23 1.72 -5.47
CA LEU A 46 11.01 1.73 -4.22
C LEU A 46 12.07 2.84 -4.22
N ILE A 47 12.79 3.00 -5.33
CA ILE A 47 13.77 4.09 -5.50
C ILE A 47 13.10 5.46 -5.37
N ALA A 48 11.94 5.66 -6.01
CA ALA A 48 11.21 6.92 -5.95
C ALA A 48 10.67 7.25 -4.54
N GLN A 49 10.40 6.23 -3.73
CA GLN A 49 9.96 6.39 -2.34
C GLN A 49 11.13 6.47 -1.35
N HIS A 50 12.39 6.45 -1.82
CA HIS A 50 13.59 6.39 -0.97
C HIS A 50 13.58 5.20 0.01
N ILE A 51 13.03 4.06 -0.42
CA ILE A 51 12.99 2.83 0.36
C ILE A 51 14.19 1.97 -0.04
N ASP A 52 14.97 1.55 0.96
CA ASP A 52 16.07 0.62 0.74
C ASP A 52 15.58 -0.70 0.16
N MET A 53 16.32 -1.25 -0.81
CA MET A 53 16.01 -2.56 -1.39
C MET A 53 16.03 -3.70 -0.35
N ASP A 54 16.78 -3.53 0.74
CA ASP A 54 16.86 -4.50 1.84
C ASP A 54 15.63 -4.45 2.77
N ASN A 55 14.75 -3.46 2.60
CA ASN A 55 13.52 -3.35 3.38
C ASN A 55 12.55 -4.46 2.93
N PRO A 56 12.01 -5.29 3.85
CA PRO A 56 11.32 -6.52 3.48
C PRO A 56 9.88 -6.31 2.99
N TRP A 57 9.70 -5.43 2.00
CA TRP A 57 8.44 -5.27 1.28
C TRP A 57 8.28 -6.36 0.23
N LYS A 58 7.16 -7.06 0.28
CA LYS A 58 6.79 -8.10 -0.69
C LYS A 58 5.49 -7.74 -1.40
N LEU A 59 5.36 -8.18 -2.64
CA LEU A 59 4.10 -8.09 -3.37
C LEU A 59 3.15 -9.18 -2.86
N ILE A 60 1.91 -8.77 -2.58
CA ILE A 60 0.81 -9.69 -2.27
C ILE A 60 -0.39 -9.35 -3.14
N GLU A 61 -1.13 -10.37 -3.54
CA GLU A 61 -2.46 -10.21 -4.12
C GLU A 61 -3.44 -9.80 -3.03
N LEU A 62 -4.25 -8.78 -3.30
CA LEU A 62 -5.27 -8.29 -2.38
C LEU A 62 -6.60 -8.18 -3.12
N GLU A 63 -7.68 -8.60 -2.48
CA GLU A 63 -8.99 -8.42 -3.08
C GLU A 63 -9.34 -6.94 -3.24
N GLU A 64 -9.97 -6.56 -4.35
CA GLU A 64 -10.30 -5.15 -4.64
C GLU A 64 -11.17 -4.53 -3.54
N HIS A 65 -12.07 -5.32 -2.96
CA HIS A 65 -12.93 -4.88 -1.86
C HIS A 65 -12.13 -4.59 -0.58
N ILE A 66 -11.08 -5.36 -0.30
CA ILE A 66 -10.17 -5.14 0.83
C ILE A 66 -9.31 -3.90 0.58
N LEU A 67 -8.78 -3.73 -0.64
CA LEU A 67 -8.04 -2.52 -1.04
C LEU A 67 -8.87 -1.25 -0.81
N LYS A 68 -10.15 -1.25 -1.20
CA LYS A 68 -11.07 -0.14 -0.93
C LYS A 68 -11.21 0.13 0.56
N LEU A 69 -11.32 -0.92 1.38
CA LEU A 69 -11.36 -0.76 2.84
C LEU A 69 -10.06 -0.17 3.39
N CYS A 70 -8.89 -0.57 2.90
CA CYS A 70 -7.61 0.04 3.27
C CYS A 70 -7.64 1.56 3.06
N ASN A 71 -8.06 2.01 1.87
CA ASN A 71 -8.14 3.44 1.55
C ASN A 71 -9.17 4.19 2.42
N VAL A 72 -10.30 3.56 2.74
CA VAL A 72 -11.28 4.11 3.70
C VAL A 72 -10.66 4.26 5.10
N LYS A 73 -9.86 3.28 5.54
CA LYS A 73 -9.18 3.32 6.84
C LYS A 73 -8.03 4.34 6.88
N ALA A 74 -7.39 4.62 5.75
CA ALA A 74 -6.37 5.67 5.62
C ALA A 74 -6.95 7.09 5.76
N LYS A 75 -8.25 7.26 5.52
CA LYS A 75 -8.97 8.54 5.65
C LYS A 75 -8.33 9.70 4.86
N ASN A 76 -7.61 9.40 3.79
CA ASN A 76 -6.84 10.39 3.03
C ASN A 76 -5.83 11.19 3.89
N ASP A 77 -5.28 10.56 4.93
CA ASP A 77 -4.40 11.21 5.92
C ASP A 77 -3.13 10.37 6.13
N SER A 78 -1.96 11.01 5.92
CA SER A 78 -0.65 10.38 6.01
C SER A 78 -0.28 9.90 7.41
N HIS A 79 -0.99 10.35 8.44
CA HIS A 79 -0.80 9.88 9.81
C HIS A 79 -1.46 8.53 10.06
N TYR A 80 -2.20 7.94 9.11
CA TYR A 80 -2.78 6.60 9.28
C TYR A 80 -1.99 5.55 8.51
N LEU A 81 -1.38 4.65 9.28
CA LEU A 81 -0.69 3.46 8.76
C LEU A 81 -1.68 2.30 8.65
N ILE A 82 -1.63 1.57 7.54
CA ILE A 82 -2.53 0.46 7.24
C ILE A 82 -1.85 -0.88 7.49
N PHE A 83 -2.58 -1.81 8.08
CA PHE A 83 -2.11 -3.16 8.38
C PHE A 83 -3.19 -4.18 8.06
N LEU A 84 -2.79 -5.42 7.80
CA LEU A 84 -3.70 -6.57 7.75
C LEU A 84 -3.58 -7.39 9.03
N ASP A 85 -4.72 -7.82 9.59
CA ASP A 85 -4.75 -8.78 10.68
C ASP A 85 -4.53 -10.22 10.18
N ALA A 86 -4.47 -11.19 11.09
CA ALA A 86 -4.27 -12.61 10.75
C ALA A 86 -5.41 -13.20 9.88
N SER A 87 -6.56 -12.53 9.81
CA SER A 87 -7.70 -12.91 8.95
C SER A 87 -7.72 -12.14 7.62
N GLY A 88 -6.69 -11.33 7.33
CA GLY A 88 -6.62 -10.49 6.13
C GLY A 88 -7.51 -9.25 6.19
N ARG A 89 -8.04 -8.87 7.36
CA ARG A 89 -8.88 -7.67 7.50
C ARG A 89 -8.01 -6.43 7.74
N PRO A 90 -8.30 -5.33 7.05
CA PRO A 90 -7.53 -4.11 7.20
C PRO A 90 -7.91 -3.33 8.45
N TYR A 91 -6.90 -2.88 9.18
CA TYR A 91 -7.03 -1.92 10.26
C TYR A 91 -6.00 -0.80 10.11
N ALA A 92 -6.30 0.36 10.68
CA ALA A 92 -5.40 1.49 10.67
C ALA A 92 -4.97 1.85 12.09
N THR A 93 -3.71 2.19 12.25
CA THR A 93 -3.18 2.83 13.45
C THR A 93 -2.67 4.21 13.10
N ARG A 94 -2.71 5.13 14.06
CA ARG A 94 -2.20 6.47 13.86
C ARG A 94 -0.71 6.48 14.18
N ASP A 95 0.10 6.86 13.21
CA ASP A 95 1.51 7.12 13.43
C ASP A 95 1.64 8.24 14.46
N SER A 96 2.39 7.99 15.52
CA SER A 96 2.55 8.90 16.66
C SER A 96 3.84 9.72 16.55
N SER A 97 4.53 9.63 15.42
CA SER A 97 5.83 10.26 15.16
C SER A 97 5.73 11.75 14.84
#